data_AF-A0A4P6L2M7-F1
#
_entry.id   AF-A0A4P6L2M7-F1
#
_cell.length_a   1.000
_cell.length_b   1.000
_cell.length_c   1.000
_cell.angle_alpha   90.00
_cell.angle_beta   90.00
_cell.angle_gamma   90.00
#
_symmetry.space_group_name_H-M   'P 1'
#
loop_
_entity.id
_entity.type
_entity.pdbx_description
1 polymer ?
#
loop_
_entity_poly.entity_id
_entity_poly.type
_entity_poly.pdbx_seq_one_letter_code
_entity_poly.pdbx_strand_id
1 'polypeptide(L)'
;MKTTSRNTLRPDWRHVAPALLACAAALSAPAAQADVIDFEQIVSHSSQADSSVYLGGDTFSTNGFLAEVADSDYVQSFPDYEPGLAGATVAESEYTCTRLACPPPLSQYYAGLNDGSLTLSRGDASAFRVSALSFGAIAPRDANELLPFGQLRITGTRLDGSTLTAATDFPALYDWSEWTLNSTFAATVFTRITIDACTYTAASECLNGEDMLNLSQFALDDVHVSAVPEPSTVVLLTAGLLLVAARRLGGRA
;
A
#
# COMPACT_ATOMS: atom_id res chain seq x y z
N MET A 1 -1.70 39.26 79.80
CA MET A 1 -1.40 40.02 78.56
C MET A 1 -0.45 39.17 77.69
N LYS A 2 -1.00 38.65 76.59
CA LYS A 2 -0.40 38.04 75.38
C LYS A 2 0.97 37.34 75.46
N THR A 3 0.92 36.01 75.56
CA THR A 3 1.86 35.06 74.96
C THR A 3 1.71 35.07 73.43
N THR A 4 2.82 35.13 72.68
CA THR A 4 2.80 35.05 71.21
C THR A 4 3.80 34.00 70.73
N SER A 5 3.26 32.83 70.38
CA SER A 5 3.98 31.73 69.72
C SER A 5 4.15 32.07 68.23
N ARG A 6 5.38 32.01 67.71
CA ARG A 6 5.66 32.11 66.27
C ARG A 6 5.68 30.71 65.67
N ASN A 7 4.66 30.39 64.89
CA ASN A 7 4.64 29.24 63.99
C ASN A 7 5.69 29.43 62.89
N THR A 8 6.73 28.60 62.88
CA THR A 8 7.62 28.42 61.74
C THR A 8 7.06 27.31 60.84
N LEU A 9 6.45 27.70 59.71
CA LEU A 9 6.15 26.79 58.61
C LEU A 9 7.45 26.41 57.90
N ARG A 10 7.74 25.10 57.82
CA ARG A 10 8.86 24.54 57.04
C ARG A 10 8.58 24.66 55.53
N PRO A 11 9.54 25.05 54.68
CA PRO A 11 9.35 25.12 53.24
C PRO A 11 10.18 24.07 52.48
N ASP A 12 9.75 22.80 52.45
CA ASP A 12 10.50 21.73 51.74
C ASP A 12 9.74 21.12 50.55
N TRP A 13 8.92 21.89 49.83
CA TRP A 13 8.12 21.37 48.69
C TRP A 13 8.44 22.02 47.34
N ARG A 14 9.52 22.81 47.24
CA ARG A 14 9.82 23.64 46.05
C ARG A 14 10.57 22.94 44.90
N HIS A 15 10.82 21.64 44.96
CA HIS A 15 11.67 20.97 43.95
C HIS A 15 11.02 19.84 43.14
N VAL A 16 9.70 19.60 43.25
CA VAL A 16 9.04 18.50 42.52
C VAL A 16 8.49 18.93 41.14
N ALA A 17 8.46 20.23 40.84
CA ALA A 17 7.72 20.75 39.68
C ALA A 17 8.32 20.55 38.25
N PRO A 18 9.61 20.28 37.99
CA PRO A 18 10.09 20.26 36.60
C PRO A 18 10.02 18.90 35.90
N ALA A 19 9.68 17.79 36.58
CA ALA A 19 9.75 16.45 35.98
C ALA A 19 8.51 16.05 35.16
N LEU A 20 7.34 16.65 35.41
CA LEU A 20 6.09 16.27 34.74
C LEU A 20 5.91 16.92 33.35
N LEU A 21 6.60 18.03 33.05
CA LEU A 21 6.50 18.69 31.75
C LEU A 21 7.30 18.01 30.62
N ALA A 22 8.23 17.11 30.94
CA ALA A 22 9.02 16.39 29.93
C ALA A 22 8.28 15.18 29.31
N CYS A 23 7.22 14.68 29.95
CA CYS A 23 6.47 13.52 29.45
C CYS A 23 5.43 13.86 28.36
N ALA A 24 5.04 15.13 28.21
CA ALA A 24 4.05 15.53 27.20
C ALA A 24 4.60 15.58 25.77
N ALA A 25 5.93 15.68 25.60
CA ALA A 25 6.57 15.76 24.28
C ALA A 25 6.93 14.38 23.68
N ALA A 26 6.88 13.29 24.46
CA ALA A 26 7.30 11.95 24.02
C ALA A 26 6.15 11.07 23.50
N LEU A 27 4.91 11.57 23.52
CA LEU A 27 3.73 10.89 22.98
C LEU A 27 3.39 11.30 21.54
N SER A 28 4.23 12.10 20.89
CA SER A 28 4.23 12.19 19.43
C SER A 28 4.79 10.87 18.88
N ALA A 29 3.99 9.80 18.95
CA ALA A 29 4.19 8.66 18.07
C ALA A 29 4.36 9.20 16.65
N PRO A 30 5.29 8.66 15.84
CA PRO A 30 5.38 9.06 14.45
C PRO A 30 3.97 8.90 13.87
N ALA A 31 3.38 10.02 13.45
CA ALA A 31 2.14 9.97 12.70
C ALA A 31 2.37 8.97 11.58
N ALA A 32 1.45 8.02 11.38
CA ALA A 32 1.46 7.14 10.22
C ALA A 32 1.68 8.05 9.00
N GLN A 33 2.89 8.05 8.44
CA GLN A 33 3.18 8.91 7.31
C GLN A 33 2.41 8.30 6.14
N ALA A 34 1.43 9.06 5.65
CA ALA A 34 0.78 8.77 4.41
C ALA A 34 1.83 8.92 3.31
N ASP A 35 1.88 7.92 2.44
CA ASP A 35 2.79 7.85 1.31
C ASP A 35 1.99 7.42 0.08
N VAL A 36 2.53 7.67 -1.11
CA VAL A 36 1.87 7.35 -2.38
C VAL A 36 2.83 6.53 -3.21
N ILE A 37 2.36 5.38 -3.71
CA ILE A 37 3.09 4.60 -4.71
C ILE A 37 2.62 5.09 -6.08
N ASP A 38 3.48 5.88 -6.72
CA ASP A 38 3.24 6.61 -7.97
C ASP A 38 4.04 6.04 -9.16
N PHE A 39 4.80 4.95 -8.94
CA PHE A 39 5.58 4.27 -9.97
C PHE A 39 6.63 5.15 -10.68
N GLU A 40 6.94 6.35 -10.18
CA GLU A 40 7.92 7.27 -10.81
C GLU A 40 9.37 6.85 -10.55
N GLN A 41 9.61 6.14 -9.43
CA GLN A 41 10.95 5.72 -9.00
C GLN A 41 11.05 4.21 -8.93
N ILE A 42 11.25 3.59 -10.09
CA ILE A 42 11.34 2.14 -10.22
C ILE A 42 12.80 1.68 -10.26
N VAL A 43 13.10 0.68 -9.43
CA VAL A 43 14.33 -0.10 -9.49
C VAL A 43 13.95 -1.52 -9.88
N SER A 44 14.16 -1.88 -11.15
CA SER A 44 13.88 -3.23 -11.61
C SER A 44 14.89 -4.23 -11.02
N HIS A 45 14.38 -5.36 -10.53
CA HIS A 45 15.17 -6.52 -10.12
C HIS A 45 14.99 -7.69 -11.10
N SER A 46 14.36 -7.45 -12.26
CA SER A 46 14.14 -8.48 -13.26
C SER A 46 15.45 -8.93 -13.90
N SER A 47 15.37 -10.07 -14.59
CA SER A 47 16.49 -10.59 -15.39
C SER A 47 16.92 -9.63 -16.52
N GLN A 48 16.07 -8.67 -16.87
CA GLN A 48 16.32 -7.61 -17.85
C GLN A 48 16.34 -6.26 -17.13
N ALA A 49 17.48 -5.94 -16.50
CA ALA A 49 17.72 -4.63 -15.92
C ALA A 49 17.42 -3.54 -16.97
N ASP A 50 16.72 -2.48 -16.55
CA ASP A 50 16.26 -1.35 -17.37
C ASP A 50 15.09 -1.65 -18.34
N SER A 51 14.43 -2.80 -18.22
CA SER A 51 13.17 -3.08 -18.93
C SER A 51 11.96 -2.42 -18.24
N SER A 52 11.10 -1.75 -19.01
CA SER A 52 9.76 -1.32 -18.58
C SER A 52 8.71 -2.42 -18.71
N VAL A 53 9.13 -3.63 -19.07
CA VAL A 53 8.28 -4.79 -19.33
C VAL A 53 8.66 -5.91 -18.37
N TYR A 54 7.66 -6.54 -17.75
CA TYR A 54 7.80 -7.53 -16.70
C TYR A 54 7.16 -8.85 -17.08
N LEU A 55 7.90 -9.94 -16.85
CA LEU A 55 7.38 -11.29 -16.95
C LEU A 55 6.79 -11.75 -15.61
N GLY A 56 6.00 -12.83 -15.61
CA GLY A 56 5.60 -13.48 -14.37
C GLY A 56 6.79 -13.86 -13.49
N GLY A 57 6.74 -13.49 -12.21
CA GLY A 57 7.81 -13.68 -11.24
C GLY A 57 8.88 -12.58 -11.22
N ASP A 58 8.85 -11.62 -12.15
CA ASP A 58 9.71 -10.44 -12.05
C ASP A 58 9.32 -9.59 -10.85
N THR A 59 10.30 -8.87 -10.31
CA THR A 59 10.09 -7.93 -9.21
C THR A 59 10.76 -6.59 -9.49
N PHE A 60 10.24 -5.55 -8.85
CA PHE A 60 10.84 -4.23 -8.83
C PHE A 60 10.56 -3.53 -7.50
N SER A 61 11.29 -2.48 -7.19
CA SER A 61 11.02 -1.62 -6.04
C SER A 61 10.56 -0.23 -6.44
N THR A 62 9.60 0.30 -5.67
CA THR A 62 9.05 1.66 -5.84
C THR A 62 8.58 2.19 -4.49
N ASN A 63 8.92 3.44 -4.15
CA ASN A 63 8.45 4.13 -2.92
C ASN A 63 8.61 3.30 -1.62
N GLY A 64 9.68 2.49 -1.51
CA GLY A 64 9.92 1.62 -0.35
C GLY A 64 9.10 0.33 -0.31
N PHE A 65 8.40 -0.01 -1.39
CA PHE A 65 7.69 -1.27 -1.59
C PHE A 65 8.45 -2.19 -2.55
N LEU A 66 8.28 -3.49 -2.35
CA LEU A 66 8.59 -4.54 -3.30
C LEU A 66 7.30 -4.87 -4.06
N ALA A 67 7.37 -4.72 -5.37
CA ALA A 67 6.37 -5.16 -6.32
C ALA A 67 6.77 -6.52 -6.91
N GLU A 68 5.83 -7.46 -6.93
CA GLU A 68 5.95 -8.77 -7.57
C GLU A 68 4.88 -8.88 -8.64
N VAL A 69 5.31 -9.11 -9.87
CA VAL A 69 4.44 -9.27 -11.04
C VAL A 69 4.17 -10.75 -11.23
N ALA A 70 2.92 -11.12 -11.51
CA ALA A 70 2.56 -12.50 -11.78
C ALA A 70 1.62 -12.59 -12.99
N ASP A 71 1.78 -13.63 -13.81
CA ASP A 71 0.78 -14.02 -14.81
C ASP A 71 -0.56 -14.37 -14.12
N SER A 72 -1.64 -14.56 -14.88
CA SER A 72 -2.91 -14.96 -14.28
C SER A 72 -2.84 -16.32 -13.57
N ASP A 73 -3.60 -16.47 -12.49
CA ASP A 73 -3.73 -17.74 -11.75
C ASP A 73 -4.12 -18.91 -12.68
N TYR A 74 -4.90 -18.62 -13.72
CA TYR A 74 -5.31 -19.60 -14.71
C TYR A 74 -4.10 -20.12 -15.51
N VAL A 75 -3.27 -19.24 -16.07
CA VAL A 75 -2.10 -19.65 -16.87
C VAL A 75 -1.05 -20.34 -16.00
N GLN A 76 -0.87 -19.88 -14.75
CA GLN A 76 0.03 -20.52 -13.78
C GLN A 76 -0.40 -21.95 -13.38
N SER A 77 -1.66 -22.32 -13.62
CA SER A 77 -2.17 -23.65 -13.30
C SER A 77 -1.74 -24.75 -14.29
N PHE A 78 -1.17 -24.37 -15.44
CA PHE A 78 -0.73 -25.34 -16.45
C PHE A 78 0.56 -26.06 -16.03
N PRO A 79 0.70 -27.37 -16.34
CA PRO A 79 1.86 -28.17 -15.95
C PRO A 79 3.17 -27.73 -16.62
N ASP A 80 3.08 -27.16 -17.83
CA ASP A 80 4.21 -26.66 -18.62
C ASP A 80 4.22 -25.11 -18.63
N TYR A 81 3.78 -24.50 -17.53
CA TYR A 81 3.77 -23.05 -17.38
C TYR A 81 5.18 -22.47 -17.53
N GLU A 82 5.29 -21.50 -18.43
CA GLU A 82 6.46 -20.64 -18.61
C GLU A 82 6.02 -19.19 -18.43
N PRO A 83 6.73 -18.39 -17.63
CA PRO A 83 6.35 -16.99 -17.40
C PRO A 83 6.21 -16.18 -18.69
N GLY A 84 5.07 -15.50 -18.80
CA GLY A 84 4.72 -14.64 -19.92
C GLY A 84 4.84 -13.17 -19.57
N LEU A 85 4.58 -12.30 -20.55
CA LEU A 85 4.40 -10.88 -20.30
C LEU A 85 3.19 -10.69 -19.38
N ALA A 86 3.39 -10.17 -18.17
CA ALA A 86 2.33 -9.98 -17.18
C ALA A 86 2.16 -8.53 -16.73
N GLY A 87 3.14 -7.67 -17.00
CA GLY A 87 3.04 -6.26 -16.66
C GLY A 87 3.99 -5.37 -17.42
N ALA A 88 3.74 -4.06 -17.33
CA ALA A 88 4.64 -3.03 -17.83
C ALA A 88 4.50 -1.75 -17.02
N THR A 89 5.50 -0.88 -17.08
CA THR A 89 5.39 0.50 -16.63
C THR A 89 5.32 1.41 -17.84
N VAL A 90 4.32 2.28 -17.87
CA VAL A 90 4.01 3.12 -19.03
C VAL A 90 4.31 4.57 -18.67
N ALA A 91 5.33 5.14 -19.30
CA ALA A 91 5.71 6.53 -19.11
C ALA A 91 4.90 7.49 -20.00
N GLU A 92 4.77 8.75 -19.57
CA GLU A 92 4.06 9.81 -20.31
C GLU A 92 4.55 9.98 -21.76
N SER A 93 5.87 9.92 -21.97
CA SER A 93 6.50 10.08 -23.29
C SER A 93 6.44 8.83 -24.17
N GLU A 94 6.10 7.68 -23.60
CA GLU A 94 6.10 6.38 -24.26
C GLU A 94 4.66 5.89 -24.50
N TYR A 95 3.77 6.75 -24.99
CA TYR A 95 2.40 6.35 -25.29
C TYR A 95 2.35 5.19 -26.31
N THR A 96 2.42 3.97 -25.81
CA THR A 96 2.53 2.70 -26.55
C THR A 96 1.17 2.09 -26.84
N CYS A 97 0.09 2.72 -26.36
CA CYS A 97 -1.29 2.29 -26.54
C CYS A 97 -1.85 2.58 -27.94
N THR A 98 -1.06 2.24 -28.97
CA THR A 98 -1.48 2.28 -30.37
C THR A 98 -2.48 1.16 -30.70
N ARG A 99 -2.47 0.04 -29.96
CA ARG A 99 -3.37 -1.11 -30.17
C ARG A 99 -4.32 -1.41 -29.01
N LEU A 100 -4.15 -0.74 -27.88
CA LEU A 100 -4.98 -0.88 -26.69
C LEU A 100 -5.68 0.46 -26.40
N ALA A 101 -6.90 0.37 -25.87
CA ALA A 101 -7.60 1.49 -25.26
C ALA A 101 -7.10 1.68 -23.83
N CYS A 102 -6.02 2.43 -23.67
CA CYS A 102 -5.48 2.79 -22.36
C CYS A 102 -5.94 4.20 -21.97
N PRO A 103 -6.11 4.48 -20.68
CA PRO A 103 -6.27 5.85 -20.23
C PRO A 103 -5.00 6.66 -20.58
N PRO A 104 -5.14 7.95 -20.94
CA PRO A 104 -3.99 8.79 -21.23
C PRO A 104 -3.12 8.90 -19.96
N PRO A 105 -1.78 8.79 -20.07
CA PRO A 105 -0.92 8.90 -18.90
C PRO A 105 -1.09 10.31 -18.29
N LEU A 106 -1.35 10.35 -16.98
CA LEU A 106 -1.20 11.57 -16.17
C LEU A 106 0.25 11.73 -15.69
N SER A 107 0.89 10.58 -15.46
CA SER A 107 2.21 10.29 -14.90
C SER A 107 2.68 8.93 -15.43
N GLN A 108 3.85 8.44 -15.03
CA GLN A 108 4.21 7.03 -15.22
C GLN A 108 3.31 6.15 -14.36
N TYR A 109 2.72 5.10 -14.93
CA TYR A 109 1.82 4.20 -14.21
C TYR A 109 2.15 2.72 -14.44
N TYR A 110 1.63 1.83 -13.61
CA TYR A 110 1.73 0.39 -13.80
C TYR A 110 0.56 -0.15 -14.64
N ALA A 111 0.87 -0.96 -15.64
CA ALA A 111 -0.09 -1.69 -16.45
C ALA A 111 -0.02 -3.20 -16.12
N GLY A 112 -1.10 -3.77 -15.62
CA GLY A 112 -1.29 -5.22 -15.58
C GLY A 112 -1.72 -5.71 -16.97
N LEU A 113 -0.92 -6.57 -17.60
CA LEU A 113 -1.10 -7.03 -18.98
C LEU A 113 -1.34 -8.54 -19.00
N ASN A 114 -2.01 -9.03 -20.05
CA ASN A 114 -2.31 -10.46 -20.22
C ASN A 114 -2.92 -11.11 -18.96
N ASP A 115 -3.87 -10.39 -18.35
CA ASP A 115 -4.56 -10.77 -17.11
C ASP A 115 -3.66 -10.92 -15.87
N GLY A 116 -2.44 -10.38 -15.95
CA GLY A 116 -1.47 -10.40 -14.87
C GLY A 116 -1.93 -9.61 -13.65
N SER A 117 -1.23 -9.83 -12.55
CA SER A 117 -1.48 -9.18 -11.26
C SER A 117 -0.23 -8.51 -10.73
N LEU A 118 -0.44 -7.58 -9.81
CA LEU A 118 0.64 -6.90 -9.08
C LEU A 118 0.45 -7.12 -7.59
N THR A 119 1.46 -7.71 -6.95
CA THR A 119 1.52 -7.81 -5.49
C THR A 119 2.46 -6.75 -4.93
N LEU A 120 1.98 -5.95 -3.98
CA LEU A 120 2.76 -4.94 -3.27
C LEU A 120 2.96 -5.36 -1.82
N SER A 121 4.21 -5.30 -1.36
CA SER A 121 4.60 -5.50 0.03
C SER A 121 5.65 -4.47 0.44
N ARG A 122 5.76 -4.11 1.71
CA ARG A 122 6.82 -3.16 2.12
C ARG A 122 8.19 -3.83 2.01
N GLY A 123 9.18 -3.09 1.49
CA GLY A 123 10.56 -3.58 1.39
C GLY A 123 11.24 -3.80 2.74
N ASP A 124 10.75 -3.17 3.81
CA ASP A 124 11.17 -3.41 5.19
C ASP A 124 10.39 -4.53 5.90
N ALA A 125 9.50 -5.22 5.18
CA ALA A 125 8.59 -6.26 5.69
C ALA A 125 7.62 -5.79 6.80
N SER A 126 7.51 -4.49 7.06
CA SER A 126 6.51 -3.95 7.99
C SER A 126 5.10 -4.02 7.38
N ALA A 127 4.09 -3.88 8.24
CA ALA A 127 2.70 -3.82 7.80
C ALA A 127 2.27 -2.40 7.40
N PHE A 128 1.24 -2.29 6.57
CA PHE A 128 0.72 -1.03 6.06
C PHE A 128 -0.80 -1.06 5.92
N ARG A 129 -1.39 0.09 5.62
CA ARG A 129 -2.79 0.23 5.22
C ARG A 129 -2.87 0.86 3.84
N VAL A 130 -3.99 0.66 3.15
CA VAL A 130 -4.28 1.28 1.85
C VAL A 130 -5.62 1.97 1.92
N SER A 131 -5.69 3.23 1.53
CA SER A 131 -6.93 4.04 1.64
C SER A 131 -7.57 4.40 0.30
N ALA A 132 -6.77 4.53 -0.75
CA ALA A 132 -7.24 4.86 -2.08
C ALA A 132 -6.22 4.43 -3.15
N LEU A 133 -6.65 4.43 -4.40
CA LEU A 133 -5.80 4.23 -5.58
C LEU A 133 -6.44 4.85 -6.82
N SER A 134 -5.61 5.22 -7.80
CA SER A 134 -6.06 5.64 -9.13
C SER A 134 -6.00 4.45 -10.10
N PHE A 135 -7.01 4.29 -10.93
CA PHE A 135 -7.08 3.15 -11.85
C PHE A 135 -7.86 3.45 -13.14
N GLY A 136 -7.63 2.63 -14.15
CA GLY A 136 -8.36 2.64 -15.41
C GLY A 136 -8.36 1.27 -16.08
N ALA A 137 -9.27 1.07 -17.04
CA ALA A 137 -9.29 -0.14 -17.85
C ALA A 137 -8.24 -0.05 -18.97
N ILE A 138 -7.58 -1.17 -19.26
CA ILE A 138 -6.85 -1.34 -20.51
C ILE A 138 -7.60 -2.38 -21.34
N ALA A 139 -8.20 -1.99 -22.45
CA ALA A 139 -8.98 -2.90 -23.28
C ALA A 139 -8.38 -3.06 -24.69
N PRO A 140 -8.65 -4.16 -25.41
CA PRO A 140 -8.41 -4.21 -26.84
C PRO A 140 -9.12 -3.04 -27.56
N ARG A 141 -8.48 -2.39 -28.54
CA ARG A 141 -9.05 -1.21 -29.25
C ARG A 141 -10.43 -1.46 -29.88
N ASP A 142 -10.71 -2.70 -30.25
CA ASP A 142 -11.98 -3.12 -30.87
C ASP A 142 -13.02 -3.63 -29.84
N ALA A 143 -12.74 -3.51 -28.54
CA ALA A 143 -13.72 -3.82 -27.50
C ALA A 143 -14.90 -2.87 -27.64
N ASN A 144 -16.08 -3.42 -27.92
CA ASN A 144 -17.32 -2.66 -28.02
C ASN A 144 -17.53 -1.80 -26.77
N GLU A 145 -18.02 -0.57 -26.96
CA GLU A 145 -18.27 0.48 -25.95
C GLU A 145 -19.29 0.12 -24.83
N LEU A 146 -19.64 -1.16 -24.67
CA LEU A 146 -20.58 -1.63 -23.65
C LEU A 146 -19.86 -1.75 -22.30
N LEU A 147 -19.85 -0.63 -21.59
CA LEU A 147 -19.33 -0.45 -20.24
C LEU A 147 -20.35 -0.86 -19.16
N PRO A 148 -19.88 -1.27 -17.96
CA PRO A 148 -18.48 -1.45 -17.57
C PRO A 148 -17.89 -2.73 -18.19
N PHE A 149 -16.63 -2.64 -18.60
CA PHE A 149 -15.89 -3.74 -19.26
C PHE A 149 -15.47 -4.85 -18.26
N GLY A 150 -15.39 -4.50 -16.97
CA GLY A 150 -14.93 -5.40 -15.93
C GLY A 150 -14.78 -4.71 -14.58
N GLN A 151 -14.04 -5.33 -13.68
CA GLN A 151 -13.71 -4.79 -12.36
C GLN A 151 -12.22 -4.82 -12.09
N LEU A 152 -11.74 -3.81 -11.36
CA LEU A 152 -10.49 -3.91 -10.63
C LEU A 152 -10.77 -4.57 -9.27
N ARG A 153 -9.91 -5.48 -8.83
CA ARG A 153 -10.00 -6.10 -7.51
C ARG A 153 -8.71 -5.91 -6.75
N ILE A 154 -8.85 -5.77 -5.44
CA ILE A 154 -7.74 -5.71 -4.49
C ILE A 154 -7.98 -6.73 -3.40
N THR A 155 -7.00 -7.60 -3.18
CA THR A 155 -6.99 -8.60 -2.11
C THR A 155 -5.84 -8.29 -1.17
N GLY A 156 -6.15 -7.88 0.06
CA GLY A 156 -5.16 -7.65 1.11
C GLY A 156 -5.01 -8.86 2.03
N THR A 157 -3.77 -9.23 2.33
CA THR A 157 -3.44 -10.33 3.27
C THR A 157 -3.02 -9.74 4.62
N ARG A 158 -3.64 -10.22 5.70
CA ARG A 158 -3.35 -9.80 7.07
C ARG A 158 -2.19 -10.59 7.67
N LEU A 159 -1.74 -10.17 8.85
CA LEU A 159 -0.65 -10.85 9.59
C LEU A 159 -0.98 -12.30 9.96
N ASP A 160 -2.26 -12.62 10.18
CA ASP A 160 -2.74 -13.98 10.48
C ASP A 160 -2.94 -14.85 9.23
N GLY A 161 -2.63 -14.33 8.03
CA GLY A 161 -2.82 -14.99 6.75
C GLY A 161 -4.24 -14.90 6.19
N SER A 162 -5.20 -14.35 6.92
CA SER A 162 -6.55 -14.12 6.39
C SER A 162 -6.56 -13.02 5.34
N THR A 163 -7.48 -13.10 4.38
CA THR A 163 -7.60 -12.11 3.31
C THR A 163 -8.82 -11.19 3.49
N LEU A 164 -8.77 -10.03 2.86
CA LEU A 164 -9.90 -9.14 2.63
C LEU A 164 -9.88 -8.71 1.18
N THR A 165 -11.00 -8.87 0.48
CA THR A 165 -11.12 -8.47 -0.92
C THR A 165 -12.11 -7.32 -1.05
N ALA A 166 -11.80 -6.39 -1.94
CA ALA A 166 -12.73 -5.38 -2.43
C ALA A 166 -12.63 -5.34 -3.97
N ALA A 167 -13.69 -4.86 -4.62
CA ALA A 167 -13.71 -4.67 -6.06
C ALA A 167 -14.49 -3.41 -6.42
N THR A 168 -14.21 -2.85 -7.59
CA THR A 168 -14.94 -1.73 -8.17
C THR A 168 -14.99 -1.86 -9.68
N ASP A 169 -16.07 -1.39 -10.30
CA ASP A 169 -16.20 -1.40 -11.76
C ASP A 169 -15.21 -0.43 -12.38
N PHE A 170 -14.65 -0.78 -13.54
CA PHE A 170 -13.84 0.15 -14.30
C PHE A 170 -14.63 1.39 -14.73
N PRO A 171 -13.97 2.56 -14.83
CA PRO A 171 -14.57 3.73 -15.46
C PRO A 171 -14.77 3.48 -16.96
N ALA A 172 -15.24 4.50 -17.67
CA ALA A 172 -15.29 4.43 -19.11
C ALA A 172 -13.91 4.16 -19.73
N LEU A 173 -13.89 3.56 -20.92
CA LEU A 173 -12.63 3.37 -21.65
C LEU A 173 -11.95 4.73 -21.82
N TYR A 174 -10.61 4.72 -21.73
CA TYR A 174 -9.77 5.92 -21.76
C TYR A 174 -9.89 6.85 -20.54
N ASP A 175 -10.73 6.57 -19.56
CA ASP A 175 -10.84 7.40 -18.35
C ASP A 175 -10.04 6.82 -17.19
N TRP A 176 -9.56 7.72 -16.32
CA TRP A 176 -9.08 7.41 -14.99
C TRP A 176 -10.20 7.59 -13.96
N SER A 177 -10.15 6.81 -12.89
CA SER A 177 -10.99 6.97 -11.72
C SER A 177 -10.16 6.85 -10.45
N GLU A 178 -10.55 7.59 -9.42
CA GLU A 178 -10.02 7.43 -8.07
C GLU A 178 -10.97 6.52 -7.28
N TRP A 179 -10.43 5.47 -6.68
CA TRP A 179 -11.17 4.58 -5.81
C TRP A 179 -10.78 4.78 -4.35
N THR A 180 -11.61 5.51 -3.61
CA THR A 180 -11.52 5.54 -2.14
C THR A 180 -12.07 4.23 -1.56
N LEU A 181 -11.21 3.49 -0.84
CA LEU A 181 -11.58 2.23 -0.21
C LEU A 181 -12.51 2.47 0.98
N ASN A 182 -13.43 1.53 1.22
CA ASN A 182 -14.35 1.65 2.34
C ASN A 182 -13.59 1.64 3.69
N SER A 183 -14.26 2.14 4.73
CA SER A 183 -13.65 2.29 6.05
C SER A 183 -13.14 0.97 6.65
N THR A 184 -13.73 -0.17 6.31
CA THR A 184 -13.28 -1.49 6.77
C THR A 184 -11.93 -1.86 6.14
N PHE A 185 -11.81 -1.74 4.82
CA PHE A 185 -10.56 -2.04 4.12
C PHE A 185 -9.48 -1.04 4.50
N ALA A 186 -9.80 0.26 4.50
CA ALA A 186 -8.84 1.33 4.81
C ALA A 186 -8.33 1.31 6.27
N ALA A 187 -9.09 0.76 7.21
CA ALA A 187 -8.65 0.57 8.59
C ALA A 187 -7.87 -0.74 8.81
N THR A 188 -7.90 -1.68 7.86
CA THR A 188 -7.25 -2.99 7.99
C THR A 188 -5.76 -2.87 7.73
N VAL A 189 -4.98 -3.59 8.55
CA VAL A 189 -3.52 -3.68 8.44
C VAL A 189 -3.15 -4.91 7.63
N PHE A 190 -2.38 -4.70 6.57
CA PHE A 190 -1.97 -5.72 5.61
C PHE A 190 -0.44 -5.91 5.62
N THR A 191 -0.01 -7.12 5.32
CA THR A 191 1.39 -7.46 5.05
C THR A 191 1.70 -7.40 3.55
N ARG A 192 0.69 -7.64 2.71
CA ARG A 192 0.72 -7.44 1.26
C ARG A 192 -0.68 -7.15 0.72
N ILE A 193 -0.75 -6.51 -0.44
CA ILE A 193 -1.95 -6.44 -1.26
C ILE A 193 -1.65 -7.02 -2.64
N THR A 194 -2.62 -7.66 -3.26
CA THR A 194 -2.57 -8.12 -4.65
C THR A 194 -3.68 -7.43 -5.41
N ILE A 195 -3.33 -6.82 -6.53
CA ILE A 195 -4.25 -6.10 -7.41
C ILE A 195 -4.30 -6.88 -8.73
N ASP A 196 -5.52 -7.19 -9.16
CA ASP A 196 -5.79 -7.80 -10.44
C ASP A 196 -7.07 -7.20 -11.04
N ALA A 197 -7.45 -7.71 -12.20
CA ALA A 197 -8.71 -7.35 -12.84
C ALA A 197 -9.47 -8.60 -13.29
N CYS A 198 -10.75 -8.40 -13.59
CA CYS A 198 -11.57 -9.38 -14.28
C CYS A 198 -12.47 -8.68 -15.30
N THR A 199 -12.90 -9.43 -16.31
CA THR A 199 -13.75 -8.95 -17.40
C THR A 199 -15.16 -9.52 -17.24
N TYR A 200 -16.18 -8.72 -17.54
CA TYR A 200 -17.56 -9.20 -17.47
C TYR A 200 -17.93 -10.12 -18.64
N THR A 201 -18.51 -11.27 -18.34
CA THR A 201 -19.17 -12.13 -19.33
C THR A 201 -20.48 -11.50 -19.81
N ALA A 202 -21.08 -12.06 -20.87
CA ALA A 202 -22.45 -11.72 -21.27
C ALA A 202 -23.50 -11.99 -20.16
N ALA A 203 -23.17 -12.86 -19.19
CA ALA A 203 -23.99 -13.13 -18.01
C ALA A 203 -23.68 -12.17 -16.84
N SER A 204 -22.83 -11.16 -17.04
CA SER A 204 -22.37 -10.21 -16.01
C SER A 204 -21.56 -10.86 -14.89
N GLU A 205 -20.90 -11.99 -15.16
CA GLU A 205 -19.94 -12.60 -14.24
C GLU A 205 -18.56 -11.98 -14.47
N CYS A 206 -17.87 -11.57 -13.41
CA CYS A 206 -16.53 -11.01 -13.54
C CYS A 206 -15.49 -12.13 -13.47
N LEU A 207 -14.92 -12.50 -14.61
CA LEU A 207 -14.00 -13.63 -14.73
C LEU A 207 -12.61 -13.18 -15.20
N ASN A 208 -11.59 -13.87 -14.68
CA ASN A 208 -10.21 -13.81 -15.15
C ASN A 208 -9.74 -15.27 -15.22
N GLY A 209 -9.88 -15.87 -16.41
CA GLY A 209 -9.70 -17.30 -16.65
C GLY A 209 -9.79 -17.60 -18.14
N GLU A 210 -9.91 -18.88 -18.49
CA GLU A 210 -9.88 -19.40 -19.88
C GLU A 210 -10.65 -18.54 -20.90
N ASP A 211 -11.90 -18.19 -20.57
CA ASP A 211 -12.79 -17.47 -21.48
C ASP A 211 -12.47 -15.97 -21.61
N MET A 212 -11.59 -15.45 -20.74
CA MET A 212 -11.24 -14.02 -20.63
C MET A 212 -9.76 -13.75 -20.83
N LEU A 213 -9.04 -14.69 -21.46
CA LEU A 213 -7.60 -14.57 -21.68
C LEU A 213 -7.22 -13.31 -22.45
N ASN A 214 -6.30 -12.56 -21.88
CA ASN A 214 -5.77 -11.26 -22.33
C ASN A 214 -6.83 -10.15 -22.43
N LEU A 215 -7.93 -10.25 -21.68
CA LEU A 215 -8.97 -9.24 -21.65
C LEU A 215 -8.96 -8.43 -20.35
N SER A 216 -8.49 -9.00 -19.24
CA SER A 216 -8.56 -8.41 -17.91
C SER A 216 -7.32 -7.58 -17.59
N GLN A 217 -7.06 -6.55 -18.39
CA GLN A 217 -5.91 -5.66 -18.22
C GLN A 217 -6.31 -4.37 -17.50
N PHE A 218 -5.39 -3.80 -16.74
CA PHE A 218 -5.66 -2.61 -15.93
C PHE A 218 -4.49 -1.63 -15.90
N ALA A 219 -4.80 -0.37 -15.70
CA ALA A 219 -3.86 0.68 -15.34
C ALA A 219 -4.01 0.99 -13.84
N LEU A 220 -2.89 1.20 -13.15
CA LEU A 220 -2.82 1.47 -11.73
C LEU A 220 -1.81 2.59 -11.46
N ASP A 221 -2.22 3.56 -10.67
CA ASP A 221 -1.38 4.66 -10.20
C ASP A 221 -1.82 5.13 -8.80
N ASP A 222 -1.05 6.02 -8.18
CA ASP A 222 -1.35 6.71 -6.91
C ASP A 222 -1.90 5.80 -5.80
N VAL A 223 -1.22 4.70 -5.47
CA VAL A 223 -1.69 3.84 -4.36
C VAL A 223 -1.40 4.54 -3.03
N HIS A 224 -2.44 5.06 -2.39
CA HIS A 224 -2.33 5.76 -1.11
C HIS A 224 -2.16 4.77 0.05
N VAL A 225 -0.95 4.75 0.61
CA VAL A 225 -0.57 3.84 1.69
C VAL A 225 -0.22 4.61 2.96
N SER A 226 -0.24 3.93 4.11
CA SER A 226 0.28 4.49 5.35
C SER A 226 1.01 3.44 6.18
N ALA A 227 2.14 3.85 6.76
CA ALA A 227 2.91 2.99 7.64
C ALA A 227 2.14 2.74 8.95
N VAL A 228 2.19 1.49 9.44
CA VAL A 228 1.67 1.14 10.76
C VAL A 228 2.85 1.13 11.74
N PRO A 229 2.90 2.05 12.73
CA PRO A 229 3.98 2.05 13.71
C PRO A 229 4.07 0.70 14.41
N GLU A 230 5.26 0.10 14.46
CA GLU A 230 5.44 -1.16 15.15
C GLU A 230 5.15 -0.98 16.66
N PRO A 231 4.30 -1.81 17.27
CA PRO A 231 3.97 -1.69 18.69
C PRO A 231 5.22 -1.79 19.58
N SER A 232 6.22 -2.56 19.16
CA SER A 232 7.46 -2.81 19.87
C SER A 232 8.32 -1.55 20.00
N THR A 233 8.35 -0.66 19.00
CA THR A 233 9.20 0.54 19.03
C THR A 233 8.76 1.48 20.14
N VAL A 234 7.44 1.69 20.30
CA VAL A 234 6.90 2.54 21.37
C VAL A 234 7.11 1.88 22.72
N VAL A 235 6.88 0.57 22.84
CA VAL A 235 7.09 -0.15 24.10
C VAL A 235 8.56 -0.16 24.51
N LEU A 236 9.48 -0.40 23.59
CA LEU A 236 10.92 -0.41 23.87
C LEU A 236 11.46 0.99 24.14
N LEU A 237 10.99 2.00 23.40
CA LEU A 237 11.35 3.40 23.65
C LEU A 237 10.85 3.84 25.03
N THR A 238 9.59 3.54 25.37
CA THR A 238 9.02 3.88 26.68
C THR A 238 9.72 3.11 27.80
N ALA A 239 9.99 1.82 27.63
CA ALA A 239 10.77 1.03 28.58
C ALA A 239 12.20 1.58 28.76
N GLY A 240 12.87 1.95 27.67
CA GLY A 240 14.18 2.58 27.69
C GLY A 240 14.18 3.91 28.43
N LEU A 241 13.19 4.78 28.17
CA LEU A 241 13.02 6.05 28.87
C LEU A 241 12.74 5.87 30.36
N LEU A 242 11.92 4.87 30.74
CA LEU A 242 11.66 4.53 32.13
C LEU A 242 12.93 4.08 32.87
N LEU A 243 13.77 3.27 32.22
CA LEU A 243 15.05 2.84 32.80
C LEU A 243 16.02 4.02 33.01
N VAL A 244 16.09 4.95 32.04
CA VAL A 244 16.91 6.17 32.18
C VAL A 244 16.40 7.06 33.32
N ALA A 245 15.08 7.22 33.43
CA ALA A 245 14.46 7.99 34.51
C ALA A 245 14.72 7.35 35.90
N ALA A 246 14.55 6.03 36.02
CA ALA A 246 14.81 5.29 37.24
C ALA A 246 16.27 5.43 37.70
N ARG A 247 17.24 5.37 36.76
CA ARG A 247 18.66 5.55 37.07
C ARG A 247 19.00 6.95 37.59
N ARG A 248 18.35 8.00 37.06
CA ARG A 248 18.54 9.37 37.53
C ARG A 248 17.91 9.63 38.90
N LEU A 249 16.82 8.94 39.23
CA LEU A 249 16.16 9.04 40.53
C LEU A 249 16.87 8.21 41.62
N GLY A 250 17.42 7.04 41.27
CA GLY A 250 18.13 6.15 42.19
C GLY A 250 19.56 6.57 42.55
N GLY A 251 20.21 7.44 41.76
CA GLY A 251 21.56 7.95 42.03
C GLY A 251 21.65 9.10 43.05
N ARG A 252 20.58 9.35 43.81
CA ARG A 252 20.49 10.42 44.84
C ARG A 252 20.31 9.89 46.27
N ALA A 253 20.55 8.60 46.51
CA ALA A 253 20.58 8.00 47.84
C ALA A 253 22.00 7.99 48.42
#